data_AF-A0A961EM04-F1
#
_entry.id   AF-A0A961EM04-F1
#
_cell.length_a   1.000
_cell.length_b   1.000
_cell.length_c   1.000
_cell.angle_alpha   90.00
_cell.angle_beta   90.00
_cell.angle_gamma   90.00
#
_symmetry.space_group_name_H-M   'P 1'
#
loop_
_entity.id
_entity.type
_entity.pdbx_description
1 polymer ?
#
loop_
_entity_poly.entity_id
_entity_poly.type
_entity_poly.pdbx_seq_one_letter_code
_entity_poly.pdbx_strand_id
1 'polypeptide(L)'
;MIGAIRSEIRKVFTTRLWWGMGLGMAVLAALISMGFAALLGNAAMTGGDNNGQGNPFANMTVGTAQLIYNAGIIQQMTILFPLALGVLLITSEYRHKTISATFLSTPNRWVVLLSKMVAVAVTGALYAVVHAIASVAGGASIIEFVKNQPTML
;
A
#
# COMPACT_ATOMS: atom_id res chain seq x y z
N MET A 1 10.76 28.27 -2.63
CA MET A 1 10.73 26.79 -2.68
C MET A 1 9.60 26.20 -1.83
N ILE A 2 9.50 26.55 -0.54
CA ILE A 2 8.46 26.00 0.35
C ILE A 2 7.01 26.26 -0.14
N GLY A 3 6.76 27.43 -0.73
CA GLY A 3 5.44 27.77 -1.29
C GLY A 3 5.03 26.89 -2.47
N ALA A 4 5.98 26.50 -3.33
CA ALA A 4 5.73 25.60 -4.46
C ALA A 4 5.39 24.18 -3.96
N ILE A 5 6.13 23.67 -2.97
CA ILE A 5 5.85 22.36 -2.34
C ILE A 5 4.45 22.35 -1.71
N ARG A 6 4.10 23.40 -0.95
CA ARG A 6 2.78 23.51 -0.31
C ARG A 6 1.65 23.55 -1.32
N SER A 7 1.84 24.24 -2.45
CA SER A 7 0.89 24.26 -3.56
C SER A 7 0.68 22.86 -4.16
N GLU A 8 1.76 22.14 -4.47
CA GLU A 8 1.69 20.78 -5.02
C GLU A 8 0.98 19.81 -4.07
N ILE A 9 1.32 19.84 -2.78
CA ILE A 9 0.67 19.03 -1.76
C ILE A 9 -0.83 19.37 -1.66
N ARG A 10 -1.19 20.66 -1.67
CA ARG A 10 -2.59 21.09 -1.64
C ARG A 10 -3.38 20.53 -2.82
N LYS A 11 -2.83 20.52 -4.04
CA LYS A 11 -3.49 19.96 -5.23
C LYS A 11 -3.85 18.49 -5.04
N VAL A 12 -2.95 17.70 -4.46
CA VAL A 12 -3.22 16.27 -4.14
C VAL A 12 -4.41 16.17 -3.18
N PHE A 13 -4.32 16.87 -2.05
CA PHE A 13 -5.30 16.73 -0.96
C PHE A 13 -6.67 17.37 -1.25
N THR A 14 -6.74 18.32 -2.20
CA THR A 14 -8.01 18.94 -2.62
C THR A 14 -8.83 18.02 -3.53
N THR A 15 -8.22 16.99 -4.13
CA THR A 15 -8.92 16.09 -5.05
C THR A 15 -9.52 14.90 -4.30
N ARG A 16 -10.71 14.41 -4.65
CA ARG A 16 -11.28 13.21 -4.02
C ARG A 16 -10.55 11.89 -4.38
N LEU A 17 -9.64 11.94 -5.35
CA LEU A 17 -8.93 10.77 -5.87
C LEU A 17 -7.97 10.14 -4.85
N TRP A 18 -7.32 10.94 -4.01
CA TRP A 18 -6.34 10.39 -3.06
C TRP A 18 -7.05 9.46 -2.05
N TRP A 19 -8.07 9.92 -1.34
CA TRP A 19 -8.72 9.05 -0.35
C TRP A 19 -9.45 7.87 -1.00
N GLY A 20 -10.06 8.04 -2.19
CA GLY A 20 -10.71 6.93 -2.91
C GLY A 20 -9.73 5.82 -3.30
N MET A 21 -8.58 6.18 -3.90
CA MET A 21 -7.54 5.22 -4.25
C MET A 21 -6.83 4.67 -3.01
N GLY A 22 -6.67 5.47 -1.96
CA GLY A 22 -6.07 5.05 -0.69
C GLY A 22 -6.94 4.02 0.04
N LEU A 23 -8.25 4.22 0.09
CA LEU A 23 -9.19 3.24 0.64
C LEU A 23 -9.24 1.96 -0.20
N GLY A 24 -9.32 2.08 -1.53
CA GLY A 24 -9.30 0.91 -2.42
C GLY A 24 -8.02 0.08 -2.23
N MET A 25 -6.88 0.74 -2.13
CA MET A 25 -5.59 0.12 -1.83
C MET A 25 -5.58 -0.55 -0.46
N ALA A 26 -6.09 0.11 0.58
CA ALA A 26 -6.14 -0.44 1.94
C ALA A 26 -7.02 -1.70 2.01
N VAL A 27 -8.22 -1.65 1.43
CA VAL A 27 -9.12 -2.81 1.38
C VAL A 27 -8.46 -3.96 0.63
N LEU A 28 -7.86 -3.70 -0.53
CA LEU A 28 -7.18 -4.73 -1.30
C LEU A 28 -5.98 -5.33 -0.54
N ALA A 29 -5.17 -4.49 0.12
CA ALA A 29 -4.03 -4.94 0.93
C ALA A 29 -4.48 -5.86 2.07
N ALA A 30 -5.53 -5.46 2.79
CA ALA A 30 -6.09 -6.24 3.89
C ALA A 30 -6.62 -7.59 3.39
N LEU A 31 -7.38 -7.60 2.29
CA LEU A 31 -7.94 -8.82 1.72
C LEU A 31 -6.86 -9.78 1.20
N ILE A 32 -5.81 -9.27 0.55
CA ILE A 32 -4.71 -10.11 0.07
C ILE A 32 -3.94 -10.70 1.26
N SER A 33 -3.61 -9.91 2.28
CA SER A 33 -2.91 -10.41 3.45
C SER A 33 -3.75 -11.43 4.24
N MET A 34 -5.04 -11.15 4.40
CA MET A 34 -6.02 -12.08 4.97
C MET A 34 -6.08 -13.40 4.18
N GLY A 35 -6.18 -13.33 2.85
CA GLY A 35 -6.20 -14.50 1.99
C GLY A 35 -4.90 -15.32 2.07
N PHE A 36 -3.74 -14.66 2.06
CA PHE A 36 -2.45 -15.34 2.22
C PHE A 36 -2.31 -15.99 3.59
N ALA A 37 -2.72 -15.30 4.67
CA ALA A 37 -2.78 -15.88 6.00
C ALA A 37 -3.71 -17.11 6.01
N ALA A 38 -4.91 -17.03 5.46
CA ALA A 38 -5.84 -18.15 5.42
C ALA A 38 -5.29 -19.36 4.64
N LEU A 39 -4.62 -19.12 3.52
CA LEU A 39 -3.97 -20.15 2.71
C LEU A 39 -2.83 -20.85 3.47
N LEU A 40 -1.97 -20.10 4.15
CA LEU A 40 -0.88 -20.67 4.95
C LEU A 40 -1.36 -21.35 6.23
N GLY A 41 -2.47 -20.89 6.80
CA GLY A 41 -3.09 -21.47 7.99
C GLY A 41 -3.79 -22.80 7.75
N ASN A 42 -4.16 -23.07 6.50
CA ASN A 42 -4.79 -24.32 6.12
C ASN A 42 -3.70 -25.37 5.83
N ALA A 43 -3.34 -26.14 6.86
CA ALA A 43 -2.37 -27.23 6.78
C ALA A 43 -2.68 -28.29 5.69
N ALA A 44 -3.90 -28.31 5.13
CA ALA A 44 -4.30 -29.25 4.09
C ALA A 44 -3.99 -28.81 2.64
N MET A 45 -3.64 -27.53 2.40
CA MET A 45 -3.37 -27.05 1.03
C MET A 45 -1.90 -27.19 0.60
N THR A 46 -0.97 -27.31 1.53
CA THR A 46 0.43 -27.67 1.24
C THR A 46 0.58 -29.16 1.50
N GLY A 47 0.41 -29.99 0.47
CA GLY A 47 0.57 -31.45 0.51
C GLY A 47 2.02 -31.88 0.79
N GLY A 48 2.53 -31.50 1.95
CA GLY A 48 3.82 -31.87 2.51
C GLY A 48 3.57 -32.58 3.84
N ASP A 49 4.09 -33.79 3.92
CA ASP A 49 4.04 -34.73 5.03
C ASP A 49 4.67 -34.15 6.31
N ASN A 50 3.96 -33.22 6.97
CA ASN A 50 4.42 -32.57 8.19
C ASN A 50 4.00 -33.37 9.43
N ASN A 51 4.52 -34.59 9.54
CA ASN A 51 4.79 -35.35 10.77
C ASN A 51 4.19 -34.78 12.08
N GLY A 52 2.85 -34.76 12.22
CA GLY A 52 2.17 -34.33 13.46
C GLY A 52 2.47 -32.91 13.96
N GLN A 53 3.05 -32.02 13.14
CA GLN A 53 3.33 -30.65 13.56
C GLN A 53 2.07 -29.79 13.43
N GLY A 54 1.46 -29.52 14.58
CA GLY A 54 0.29 -28.66 14.71
C GLY A 54 0.49 -27.25 14.13
N ASN A 55 -0.64 -26.55 14.02
CA ASN A 55 -0.85 -25.18 13.55
C ASN A 55 0.43 -24.42 13.13
N PRO A 56 0.65 -24.12 11.83
CA PRO A 56 1.82 -23.38 11.35
C PRO A 56 1.96 -21.95 11.93
N PHE A 57 0.93 -21.44 12.61
CA PHE A 57 1.00 -20.19 13.38
C PHE A 57 1.47 -20.36 14.83
N ALA A 58 1.52 -21.58 15.36
CA ALA A 58 2.06 -21.86 16.69
C ALA A 58 3.59 -21.64 16.74
N ASN A 59 4.30 -21.91 15.63
CA ASN A 59 5.72 -21.64 15.46
C ASN A 59 5.96 -20.64 14.33
N MET A 60 5.47 -19.40 14.48
CA MET A 60 5.63 -18.38 13.45
C MET A 60 7.09 -17.93 13.34
N THR A 61 7.77 -18.31 12.24
CA THR A 61 9.07 -17.76 11.86
C THR A 61 8.90 -16.35 11.26
N VAL A 62 9.86 -15.46 11.47
CA VAL A 62 9.88 -14.08 10.91
C VAL A 62 9.63 -14.07 9.39
N GLY A 63 10.18 -15.05 8.66
CA GLY A 63 10.00 -15.20 7.22
C GLY A 63 8.53 -15.43 6.80
N THR A 64 7.77 -16.22 7.56
CA THR A 64 6.35 -16.50 7.30
C THR A 64 5.50 -15.25 7.49
N ALA A 65 5.76 -14.48 8.55
CA ALA A 65 5.10 -13.20 8.78
C ALA A 65 5.40 -12.20 7.64
N GLN A 66 6.65 -12.14 7.19
CA GLN A 66 7.06 -11.26 6.10
C GLN A 66 6.36 -11.61 4.77
N LEU A 67 6.15 -12.90 4.49
CA LEU A 67 5.40 -13.37 3.32
C LEU A 67 3.93 -12.92 3.37
N ILE A 68 3.27 -13.08 4.53
CA ILE A 68 1.86 -12.73 4.72
C ILE A 68 1.63 -11.21 4.60
N TYR A 69 2.46 -10.41 5.27
CA TYR A 69 2.29 -8.96 5.29
C TYR A 69 2.75 -8.28 3.99
N ASN A 70 3.71 -8.84 3.26
CA ASN A 70 4.17 -8.27 1.99
C ASN A 70 3.49 -8.86 0.75
N ALA A 71 2.58 -9.83 0.91
CA ALA A 71 1.91 -10.51 -0.20
C ALA A 71 1.32 -9.53 -1.24
N GLY A 72 0.66 -8.45 -0.78
CA GLY A 72 0.05 -7.45 -1.67
C GLY A 72 1.06 -6.65 -2.52
N ILE A 73 2.27 -6.43 -2.00
CA ILE A 73 3.36 -5.78 -2.74
C ILE A 73 4.06 -6.78 -3.67
N ILE A 74 4.35 -7.99 -3.18
CA ILE A 74 5.05 -9.04 -3.96
C ILE A 74 4.23 -9.42 -5.20
N GLN A 75 2.92 -9.52 -5.05
CA GLN A 75 2.01 -9.82 -6.18
C GLN A 75 1.71 -8.60 -7.06
N GLN A 76 2.36 -7.45 -6.81
CA GLN A 76 2.22 -6.20 -7.57
C GLN A 76 0.78 -5.65 -7.68
N MET A 77 -0.18 -6.21 -6.97
CA MET A 77 -1.58 -5.79 -7.03
C MET A 77 -1.76 -4.41 -6.38
N THR A 78 -1.09 -4.18 -5.26
CA THR A 78 -1.28 -2.96 -4.48
C THR A 78 -0.39 -1.80 -4.93
N ILE A 79 0.73 -2.08 -5.60
CA ILE A 79 1.69 -1.06 -6.08
C ILE A 79 1.12 -0.20 -7.23
N LEU A 80 0.12 -0.71 -7.94
CA LEU A 80 -0.53 -0.01 -9.04
C LEU A 80 -1.25 1.27 -8.57
N PHE A 81 -1.74 1.32 -7.34
CA PHE A 81 -2.45 2.48 -6.79
C PHE A 81 -1.55 3.72 -6.63
N PRO A 82 -0.43 3.66 -5.88
CA PRO A 82 0.48 4.81 -5.78
C PRO A 82 1.13 5.14 -7.12
N LEU A 83 1.40 4.15 -7.98
CA LEU A 83 1.90 4.37 -9.33
C LEU A 83 0.91 5.18 -10.17
N ALA A 84 -0.36 4.76 -10.20
CA ALA A 84 -1.42 5.45 -10.92
C ALA A 84 -1.60 6.88 -10.39
N LEU A 85 -1.52 7.10 -9.07
CA LEU A 85 -1.56 8.45 -8.50
C LEU A 85 -0.37 9.32 -8.91
N GLY A 86 0.84 8.77 -8.91
CA GLY A 86 2.02 9.49 -9.40
C GLY A 86 1.83 9.97 -10.85
N VAL A 87 1.34 9.09 -11.72
CA VAL A 87 1.02 9.43 -13.12
C VAL A 87 -0.11 10.44 -13.22
N LEU A 88 -1.19 10.28 -12.46
CA LEU A 88 -2.34 11.18 -12.46
C LEU A 88 -1.97 12.58 -11.95
N LEU A 89 -1.09 12.67 -10.96
CA LEU A 89 -0.60 13.96 -10.46
C LEU A 89 0.18 14.74 -11.52
N ILE A 90 0.88 14.06 -12.42
CA ILE A 90 1.58 14.71 -13.53
C ILE A 90 0.60 15.03 -14.66
N THR A 91 -0.17 14.05 -15.12
CA THR A 91 -1.06 14.17 -16.28
C THR A 91 -2.26 15.10 -16.05
N SER A 92 -2.74 15.23 -14.81
CA SER A 92 -3.84 16.14 -14.48
C SER A 92 -3.51 17.61 -14.74
N GLU A 93 -2.25 18.01 -14.64
CA GLU A 93 -1.84 19.38 -14.93
C GLU A 93 -1.84 19.70 -16.42
N TYR A 94 -1.52 18.71 -17.26
CA TYR A 94 -1.66 18.82 -18.70
C TYR A 94 -3.14 18.88 -19.10
N ARG A 95 -3.98 18.04 -18.49
CA ARG A 95 -5.43 18.03 -18.74
C ARG A 95 -6.07 19.36 -18.39
N HIS A 96 -5.74 19.92 -17.24
CA HIS A 96 -6.32 21.17 -16.75
C HIS A 96 -5.53 22.42 -17.16
N LYS A 97 -4.47 22.27 -17.97
CA LYS A 97 -3.61 23.35 -18.48
C LYS A 97 -3.01 24.25 -17.38
N THR A 98 -2.84 23.74 -16.16
CA THR A 98 -2.32 24.50 -15.01
C THR A 98 -0.80 24.65 -15.02
N ILE A 99 -0.11 23.95 -15.92
CA ILE A 99 1.35 24.00 -16.08
C ILE A 99 1.82 25.40 -16.44
N SER A 100 1.16 26.04 -17.41
CA SER A 100 1.54 27.39 -17.86
C SER A 100 1.42 28.40 -16.73
N ALA A 101 0.33 28.35 -15.97
CA ALA A 101 0.14 29.22 -14.80
C ALA A 101 1.23 28.99 -13.73
N THR A 102 1.68 27.76 -13.53
CA THR A 102 2.72 27.42 -12.55
C THR A 102 4.08 27.99 -12.97
N PHE A 103 4.44 27.90 -14.25
CA PHE A 103 5.69 28.47 -14.77
C PHE A 103 5.68 29.99 -14.87
N LEU A 104 4.53 30.63 -15.10
CA LEU A 104 4.41 32.10 -15.02
C LEU A 104 4.58 32.60 -13.58
N SER A 105 4.06 31.84 -12.61
CA SER A 105 4.14 32.20 -11.19
C SER A 105 5.52 31.93 -10.58
N THR A 106 6.20 30.88 -11.06
CA THR A 106 7.54 30.50 -10.60
C THR A 106 8.47 30.33 -11.81
N PRO A 107 9.30 31.33 -12.16
CA PRO A 107 10.08 31.33 -13.39
C PRO A 107 11.22 30.28 -13.41
N ASN A 108 11.57 29.71 -12.24
CA ASN A 108 12.61 28.70 -12.14
C ASN A 108 12.03 27.28 -12.31
N ARG A 109 12.29 26.68 -13.48
CA ARG A 109 11.79 25.33 -13.86
C ARG A 109 12.26 24.22 -12.91
N TRP A 110 13.48 24.33 -12.37
CA TRP A 110 14.04 23.33 -11.45
C TRP A 110 13.31 23.29 -10.11
N VAL A 111 12.88 24.45 -9.61
CA VAL A 111 12.15 24.54 -8.34
C VAL A 111 10.78 23.85 -8.44
N VAL A 112 10.10 24.02 -9.58
CA VAL A 112 8.81 23.37 -9.84
C VAL A 112 8.98 21.86 -9.91
N LEU A 113 9.98 21.38 -10.68
CA LEU A 113 10.27 19.96 -10.81
C LEU A 113 10.56 19.31 -9.45
N LEU A 114 11.48 19.89 -8.66
CA LEU A 114 11.83 19.38 -7.34
C LEU A 114 10.63 19.38 -6.40
N SER A 115 9.80 20.44 -6.42
CA SER A 115 8.61 20.50 -5.57
C SER A 115 7.61 19.39 -5.90
N LYS A 116 7.50 19.02 -7.18
CA LYS A 116 6.64 17.94 -7.65
C LYS A 116 7.18 16.57 -7.24
N MET A 117 8.49 16.36 -7.35
CA MET A 117 9.15 15.14 -6.87
C MET A 117 8.92 14.94 -5.37
N VAL A 118 9.06 16.00 -4.57
CA VAL A 118 8.80 15.97 -3.13
C VAL A 118 7.33 15.66 -2.85
N ALA A 119 6.40 16.28 -3.57
CA ALA A 119 4.97 16.00 -3.39
C ALA A 119 4.64 14.54 -3.69
N VAL A 120 5.14 13.98 -4.80
CA VAL A 120 4.96 12.57 -5.15
C VAL A 120 5.59 11.67 -4.08
N ALA A 121 6.81 11.95 -3.63
CA ALA A 121 7.48 11.17 -2.58
C ALA A 121 6.70 11.15 -1.26
N VAL A 122 6.19 12.30 -0.81
CA VAL A 122 5.37 12.42 0.41
C VAL A 122 4.09 11.61 0.27
N THR A 123 3.42 11.70 -0.89
CA THR A 123 2.19 10.93 -1.12
C THR A 123 2.45 9.43 -1.23
N GLY A 124 3.55 9.02 -1.86
CA GLY A 124 3.96 7.61 -1.90
C GLY A 124 4.27 7.06 -0.52
N ALA A 125 4.95 7.83 0.33
CA ALA A 125 5.22 7.46 1.72
C ALA A 125 3.92 7.29 2.52
N LEU A 126 2.95 8.18 2.35
CA LEU A 126 1.63 8.05 2.96
C LEU A 126 0.93 6.74 2.54
N TYR A 127 1.02 6.37 1.26
CA TYR A 127 0.43 5.13 0.75
C TYR A 127 1.16 3.89 1.29
N ALA A 128 2.48 3.95 1.42
CA ALA A 128 3.24 2.86 2.03
C ALA A 128 2.79 2.60 3.49
N VAL A 129 2.58 3.66 4.27
CA VAL A 129 2.07 3.55 5.65
C VAL A 129 0.67 2.96 5.69
N VAL A 130 -0.24 3.47 4.83
CA VAL A 130 -1.61 2.95 4.74
C VAL A 130 -1.62 1.47 4.35
N HIS A 131 -0.77 1.07 3.39
CA HIS A 131 -0.62 -0.32 3.00
C HIS A 131 -0.16 -1.19 4.16
N ALA A 132 0.89 -0.77 4.86
CA ALA A 132 1.45 -1.52 5.99
C ALA A 132 0.41 -1.74 7.09
N ILE A 133 -0.32 -0.68 7.48
CA ILE A 133 -1.37 -0.77 8.50
C ILE A 133 -2.49 -1.72 8.04
N ALA A 134 -2.95 -1.58 6.80
CA ALA A 134 -4.05 -2.39 6.28
C ALA A 134 -3.67 -3.86 6.12
N SER A 135 -2.44 -4.14 5.66
CA SER A 135 -1.93 -5.50 5.52
C SER A 135 -1.78 -6.18 6.89
N VAL A 136 -1.23 -5.47 7.88
CA VAL A 136 -1.14 -5.98 9.25
C VAL A 136 -2.52 -6.23 9.84
N ALA A 137 -3.47 -5.30 9.68
CA ALA A 137 -4.84 -5.49 10.16
C ALA A 137 -5.52 -6.71 9.52
N GLY A 138 -5.35 -6.90 8.21
CA GLY A 138 -5.88 -8.05 7.48
C GLY A 138 -5.25 -9.37 7.93
N GLY A 139 -3.93 -9.48 7.91
CA GLY A 139 -3.23 -10.70 8.28
C GLY A 139 -3.38 -11.08 9.75
N ALA A 140 -3.29 -10.09 10.67
CA ALA A 140 -3.42 -10.34 12.11
C ALA A 140 -4.80 -10.92 12.48
N SER A 141 -5.87 -10.46 11.82
CA SER A 141 -7.24 -10.94 12.09
C SER A 141 -7.38 -12.46 11.89
N ILE A 142 -6.71 -13.02 10.89
CA ILE A 142 -6.72 -14.46 10.62
C ILE A 142 -5.79 -15.22 11.56
N ILE A 143 -4.61 -14.66 11.83
CA ILE A 143 -3.65 -15.29 12.75
C ILE A 143 -4.28 -15.44 14.13
N GLU A 144 -4.97 -14.42 14.64
CA GLU A 144 -5.66 -14.48 15.93
C GLU A 144 -6.81 -15.49 15.94
N PHE A 145 -7.60 -15.53 14.86
CA PHE A 145 -8.70 -16.49 14.73
C PHE A 145 -8.21 -17.95 14.70
N VAL A 146 -7.15 -18.23 13.96
CA VAL A 146 -6.62 -19.60 13.79
C VAL A 146 -5.77 -20.04 15.00
N LYS A 147 -5.13 -19.09 15.72
CA LYS A 147 -4.35 -19.40 16.93
C LYS A 147 -5.20 -19.95 18.08
N ASN A 148 -6.48 -19.55 18.17
CA ASN A 148 -7.39 -19.97 19.24
C ASN A 148 -8.18 -21.25 18.93
N GLN A 149 -8.02 -21.84 17.74
CA GLN A 149 -8.62 -23.12 17.42
C GLN A 149 -7.75 -24.23 18.02
N PRO A 150 -8.27 -25.09 18.93
CA PRO A 150 -7.57 -26.30 19.29
C PRO A 150 -7.41 -27.13 18.02
N THR A 151 -6.18 -27.37 17.60
CA THR A 151 -5.90 -28.37 16.59
C THR A 151 -6.47 -29.68 17.11
N MET A 152 -7.59 -30.13 16.54
CA MET A 152 -8.16 -31.44 16.84
C MET A 152 -7.27 -32.50 16.20
N LEU A 153 -6.16 -32.80 16.88
CA LEU A 153 -5.37 -34.02 16.78
C LEU A 153 -5.12 -34.51 18.21
#